data_AF-A0A9X7E2F1-F1
#
_entry.id   AF-A0A9X7E2F1-F1
#
_cell.length_a   1.000
_cell.length_b   1.000
_cell.length_c   1.000
_cell.angle_alpha   90.00
_cell.angle_beta   90.00
_cell.angle_gamma   90.00
#
_symmetry.space_group_name_H-M   'P 1'
#
loop_
_entity.id
_entity.type
_entity.pdbx_description
1 polymer ?
#
loop_
_entity_poly.entity_id
_entity_poly.type
_entity_poly.pdbx_seq_one_letter_code
_entity_poly.pdbx_strand_id
1 'polypeptide(L)'
;VSAAGFMPQLIVNGEKMITEGDGGWGSAPRSIMAQKEDGTIMFLVIDGRQTHSIGATLKECQDILYEKGAINAMAMDGGSSATLYLGGKVINSPSTLSHEDRYLPNAWVVTANSKQKIQMTIDGEKVNPKRLDEIDTKI
;
A
#
# COMPACT_ATOMS: atom_id res chain seq x y z
N VAL A 1 -19.24 0.97 11.82
CA VAL A 1 -18.13 1.91 11.56
C VAL A 1 -16.85 1.25 12.03
N SER A 2 -15.77 1.32 11.26
CA SER A 2 -14.45 0.78 11.61
C SER A 2 -13.44 1.92 11.65
N ALA A 3 -12.49 1.88 12.57
CA ALA A 3 -11.45 2.90 12.71
C ALA A 3 -10.13 2.26 13.17
N ALA A 4 -9.02 2.82 12.73
CA ALA A 4 -7.67 2.51 13.21
C ALA A 4 -6.84 3.80 13.19
N GLY A 5 -5.86 3.90 14.08
CA GLY A 5 -4.99 5.08 14.20
C GLY A 5 -3.57 4.77 13.75
N PHE A 6 -3.02 5.63 12.91
CA PHE A 6 -1.62 5.56 12.46
C PHE A 6 -1.02 6.97 12.33
N MET A 7 0.29 7.04 12.12
CA MET A 7 1.04 8.27 11.94
C MET A 7 2.32 8.00 11.14
N PRO A 8 2.92 9.03 10.51
CA PRO A 8 2.38 10.39 10.33
C PRO A 8 1.36 10.48 9.18
N GLN A 9 0.62 11.59 9.15
CA GLN A 9 -0.07 12.02 7.93
C GLN A 9 0.95 12.52 6.92
N LEU A 10 0.80 12.12 5.66
CA LEU A 10 1.66 12.53 4.55
C LEU A 10 0.98 13.60 3.69
N ILE A 11 -0.33 13.47 3.48
CA ILE A 11 -1.12 14.46 2.74
C ILE A 11 -2.38 14.72 3.55
N VAL A 12 -2.74 15.98 3.75
CA VAL A 12 -3.97 16.38 4.45
C VAL A 12 -4.68 17.43 3.61
N ASN A 13 -5.91 17.13 3.18
CA ASN A 13 -6.75 18.02 2.38
C ASN A 13 -6.04 18.59 1.13
N GLY A 14 -5.24 17.77 0.44
CA GLY A 14 -4.52 18.17 -0.76
C GLY A 14 -3.19 18.89 -0.49
N GLU A 15 -2.75 19.01 0.76
CA GLU A 15 -1.48 19.63 1.12
C GLU A 15 -0.44 18.60 1.56
N LYS A 16 0.79 18.76 1.09
CA LYS A 16 1.94 17.91 1.48
C LYS A 16 2.40 18.26 2.90
N MET A 17 2.47 17.27 3.78
CA MET A 17 2.86 17.48 5.17
C MET A 17 4.37 17.47 5.40
N ILE A 18 5.12 16.80 4.52
CA ILE A 18 6.58 16.79 4.52
C ILE A 18 7.05 17.79 3.47
N THR A 19 7.47 18.97 3.93
CA THR A 19 7.96 20.07 3.09
C THR A 19 9.48 20.15 3.04
N GLU A 20 10.17 19.55 4.02
CA GLU A 20 11.63 19.48 4.11
C GLU A 20 12.10 18.10 4.58
N GLY A 21 13.35 17.74 4.25
CA GLY A 21 13.96 16.46 4.60
C GLY A 21 13.30 15.24 3.94
N ASP A 22 13.44 14.07 4.55
CA ASP A 22 12.95 12.77 4.06
C ASP A 22 11.69 12.27 4.82
N GLY A 23 11.20 13.07 5.78
CA GLY A 23 10.14 12.70 6.72
C GLY A 23 10.63 11.99 7.99
N GLY A 24 11.94 11.91 8.21
CA GLY A 24 12.55 11.55 9.50
C GLY A 24 12.60 10.05 9.83
N TRP A 25 12.12 9.19 8.93
CA TRP A 25 12.08 7.73 9.14
C TRP A 25 13.07 6.96 8.27
N GLY A 26 13.92 7.65 7.49
CA GLY A 26 14.87 7.05 6.56
C GLY A 26 14.21 6.24 5.43
N SER A 27 15.01 5.50 4.66
CA SER A 27 14.50 4.55 3.68
C SER A 27 14.19 3.20 4.35
N ALA A 28 12.98 2.68 4.15
CA ALA A 28 12.54 1.39 4.68
C ALA A 28 11.39 0.83 3.84
N PRO A 29 10.99 -0.44 4.04
CA PRO A 29 9.72 -0.92 3.50
C PRO A 29 8.56 -0.10 4.06
N ARG A 30 7.59 0.25 3.22
CA ARG A 30 6.47 1.13 3.57
C ARG A 30 5.14 0.50 3.21
N SER A 31 4.14 0.81 4.01
CA SER A 31 2.73 0.63 3.66
C SER A 31 1.98 1.91 3.98
N ILE A 32 1.31 2.50 2.99
CA ILE A 32 0.60 3.77 3.10
C ILE A 32 -0.81 3.58 2.59
N MET A 33 -1.79 4.15 3.28
CA MET A 33 -3.16 4.28 2.78
C MET A 33 -3.39 5.72 2.35
N ALA A 34 -4.07 5.90 1.21
CA ALA A 34 -4.43 7.21 0.69
C ALA A 34 -5.83 7.22 0.09
N GLN A 35 -6.36 8.42 -0.11
CA GLN A 35 -7.68 8.68 -0.67
C GLN A 35 -7.62 9.83 -1.67
N LYS A 36 -8.30 9.67 -2.81
CA LYS A 36 -8.55 10.74 -3.79
C LYS A 36 -9.86 11.48 -3.49
N GLU A 37 -10.05 12.64 -4.11
CA GLU A 37 -11.25 13.46 -3.93
C GLU A 37 -12.55 12.74 -4.31
N ASP A 38 -12.51 11.86 -5.32
CA ASP A 38 -13.65 11.04 -5.74
C ASP A 38 -13.97 9.86 -4.79
N GLY A 39 -13.22 9.73 -3.69
CA GLY A 39 -13.37 8.66 -2.72
C GLY A 39 -12.58 7.39 -3.04
N THR A 40 -11.83 7.33 -4.15
CA THR A 40 -10.96 6.20 -4.48
C THR A 40 -9.93 5.98 -3.38
N ILE A 41 -9.86 4.75 -2.84
CA ILE A 41 -8.84 4.34 -1.88
C ILE A 41 -7.63 3.77 -2.61
N MET A 42 -6.45 4.16 -2.17
CA MET A 42 -5.17 3.68 -2.69
C MET A 42 -4.36 3.07 -1.56
N PHE A 43 -3.68 1.97 -1.88
CA PHE A 43 -2.66 1.37 -1.03
C PHE A 43 -1.33 1.43 -1.77
N LEU A 44 -0.31 1.95 -1.09
CA LEU A 44 1.07 1.92 -1.57
C LEU A 44 1.87 1.01 -0.65
N VAL A 45 2.39 -0.08 -1.20
CA VAL A 45 3.29 -1.00 -0.50
C VAL A 45 4.61 -1.01 -1.25
N ILE A 46 5.69 -0.75 -0.54
CA ILE A 46 7.05 -0.69 -1.10
C ILE A 46 7.92 -1.66 -0.32
N ASP A 47 8.52 -2.62 -1.02
CA ASP A 47 9.54 -3.53 -0.48
C ASP A 47 10.79 -2.76 -0.05
N GLY A 48 11.62 -3.32 0.81
CA GLY A 48 12.83 -2.64 1.26
C GLY A 48 13.76 -3.54 2.07
N ARG A 49 14.96 -3.03 2.38
CA ARG A 49 16.02 -3.79 3.08
C ARG A 49 16.46 -5.06 2.34
N GLN A 50 16.34 -5.05 1.01
CA GLN A 50 16.65 -6.18 0.14
C GLN A 50 17.50 -5.70 -1.05
N THR A 51 18.13 -6.63 -1.76
CA THR A 51 19.01 -6.31 -2.88
C THR A 51 18.27 -5.70 -4.06
N HIS A 52 17.00 -6.05 -4.27
CA HIS A 52 16.14 -5.45 -5.30
C HIS A 52 15.47 -4.15 -4.87
N SER A 53 15.41 -3.85 -3.57
CA SER A 53 14.83 -2.61 -3.06
C SER A 53 15.43 -2.18 -1.73
N ILE A 54 15.93 -0.94 -1.68
CA ILE A 54 16.37 -0.30 -0.45
C ILE A 54 15.20 0.23 0.39
N GLY A 55 13.99 0.29 -0.17
CA GLY A 55 12.82 0.94 0.44
C GLY A 55 12.63 2.39 0.02
N ALA A 56 11.70 3.07 0.67
CA ALA A 56 11.38 4.46 0.41
C ALA A 56 11.32 5.28 1.70
N THR A 57 11.65 6.56 1.56
CA THR A 57 11.41 7.60 2.54
C THR A 57 9.92 7.96 2.58
N LEU A 58 9.47 8.61 3.66
CA LEU A 58 8.07 9.04 3.74
C LEU A 58 7.77 10.14 2.72
N LYS A 59 8.76 11.00 2.42
CA LYS A 59 8.62 12.03 1.39
C LYS A 59 8.43 11.44 0.00
N GLU A 60 9.20 10.41 -0.37
CA GLU A 60 9.01 9.73 -1.66
C GLU A 60 7.62 9.09 -1.76
N CYS A 61 7.16 8.42 -0.70
CA CYS A 61 5.79 7.90 -0.64
C CYS A 61 4.73 9.00 -0.81
N GLN A 62 4.90 10.13 -0.11
CA GLN A 62 4.03 11.29 -0.23
C GLN A 62 3.98 11.79 -1.67
N ASP A 63 5.15 11.99 -2.29
CA ASP A 63 5.26 12.55 -3.63
C ASP A 63 4.61 11.63 -4.67
N ILE A 64 4.84 10.31 -4.60
CA ILE A 64 4.19 9.31 -5.45
C ILE A 64 2.66 9.40 -5.34
N LEU A 65 2.13 9.43 -4.11
CA LEU A 65 0.68 9.44 -3.88
C LEU A 65 0.05 10.77 -4.30
N TYR A 66 0.74 11.88 -4.06
CA TYR A 66 0.32 13.21 -4.48
C TYR A 66 0.22 13.29 -6.01
N GLU A 67 1.24 12.83 -6.74
CA GLU A 67 1.24 12.77 -8.20
C GLU A 67 0.13 11.85 -8.76
N LYS A 68 -0.27 10.82 -7.99
CA LYS A 68 -1.40 9.95 -8.32
C LYS A 68 -2.76 10.55 -7.94
N GLY A 69 -2.80 11.75 -7.37
CA GLY A 69 -4.01 12.52 -7.05
C GLY A 69 -4.58 12.25 -5.65
N ALA A 70 -3.77 11.77 -4.71
CA ALA A 70 -4.18 11.67 -3.31
C ALA A 70 -4.44 13.07 -2.72
N ILE A 71 -5.57 13.23 -2.03
CA ILE A 71 -5.86 14.40 -1.19
C ILE A 71 -5.65 14.12 0.30
N ASN A 72 -5.67 12.85 0.71
CA ASN A 72 -5.33 12.41 2.06
C ASN A 72 -4.42 11.20 1.96
N ALA A 73 -3.37 11.13 2.79
CA ALA A 73 -2.48 9.99 2.88
C ALA A 73 -1.90 9.86 4.28
N MET A 74 -1.75 8.62 4.77
CA MET A 74 -1.23 8.32 6.11
C MET A 74 -0.38 7.07 6.07
N ALA A 75 0.79 7.13 6.71
CA ALA A 75 1.65 5.96 6.86
C ALA A 75 1.02 4.96 7.83
N MET A 76 1.07 3.67 7.49
CA MET A 76 0.68 2.56 8.36
C MET A 76 1.92 1.84 8.91
N ASP A 77 1.75 0.69 9.56
CA ASP A 77 2.87 -0.12 10.04
C ASP A 77 3.72 -0.68 8.87
N GLY A 78 4.97 -0.22 8.76
CA GLY A 78 5.89 -0.59 7.68
C GLY A 78 6.89 -1.68 8.07
N GLY A 79 8.10 -1.62 7.52
CA GLY A 79 9.15 -2.60 7.81
C GLY A 79 8.72 -4.01 7.41
N SER A 80 8.97 -5.00 8.28
CA SER A 80 8.57 -6.39 8.00
C SER A 80 7.06 -6.61 8.01
N SER A 81 6.25 -5.61 8.37
CA SER A 81 4.78 -5.64 8.29
C SER A 81 4.24 -5.24 6.93
N ALA A 82 5.07 -4.63 6.06
CA ALA A 82 4.63 -4.15 4.76
C ALA A 82 4.34 -5.35 3.84
N THR A 83 3.07 -5.76 3.81
CA THR A 83 2.59 -6.92 3.07
C THR A 83 1.31 -6.59 2.32
N LEU A 84 1.26 -6.97 1.03
CA LEU A 84 0.08 -6.85 0.18
C LEU A 84 -0.39 -8.24 -0.24
N TYR A 85 -1.68 -8.50 -0.03
CA TYR A 85 -2.33 -9.72 -0.48
C TYR A 85 -3.23 -9.46 -1.68
N LEU A 86 -3.23 -10.41 -2.60
CA LEU A 86 -4.22 -10.51 -3.66
C LEU A 86 -4.67 -11.97 -3.78
N GLY A 87 -5.98 -12.22 -3.70
CA GLY A 87 -6.50 -13.58 -3.82
C GLY A 87 -6.03 -14.55 -2.75
N GLY A 88 -5.61 -14.05 -1.58
CA GLY A 88 -5.04 -14.87 -0.50
C GLY A 88 -3.55 -15.19 -0.66
N LYS A 89 -2.87 -14.65 -1.69
CA LYS A 89 -1.42 -14.77 -1.88
C LYS A 89 -0.73 -13.45 -1.59
N VAL A 90 0.44 -13.51 -0.98
CA VAL A 90 1.35 -12.35 -0.89
C VAL A 90 1.88 -12.04 -2.28
N ILE A 91 1.85 -10.76 -2.68
CA ILE A 91 2.27 -10.32 -4.02
C ILE A 91 3.45 -9.37 -4.02
N ASN A 92 4.02 -9.09 -2.84
CA ASN A 92 5.26 -8.33 -2.68
C ASN A 92 6.32 -9.21 -2.01
N SER A 93 7.51 -8.67 -1.72
CA SER A 93 8.56 -9.36 -0.97
C SER A 93 8.72 -8.79 0.45
N PRO A 94 8.08 -9.38 1.47
CA PRO A 94 8.25 -8.95 2.85
C PRO A 94 9.71 -8.98 3.32
N SER A 95 10.09 -7.99 4.12
CA SER A 95 11.45 -7.85 4.65
C SER A 95 11.73 -8.73 5.90
N THR A 96 10.98 -9.81 6.10
CA THR A 96 11.28 -10.81 7.12
C THR A 96 12.51 -11.64 6.71
N LEU A 97 13.10 -12.39 7.64
CA LEU A 97 14.23 -13.28 7.33
C LEU A 97 13.85 -14.42 6.40
N SER A 98 12.59 -14.86 6.42
CA SER A 98 12.07 -15.91 5.52
C SER A 98 11.59 -15.36 4.18
N HIS A 99 11.51 -14.04 4.02
CA HIS A 99 10.84 -13.37 2.90
C HIS A 99 9.34 -13.72 2.74
N GLU A 100 8.75 -14.23 3.81
CA GLU A 100 7.32 -14.49 3.94
C GLU A 100 6.67 -13.44 4.84
N ASP A 101 5.34 -13.41 4.90
CA ASP A 101 4.61 -12.54 5.82
C ASP A 101 4.89 -12.86 7.30
N ARG A 102 4.53 -11.91 8.18
CA ARG A 102 4.60 -12.08 9.64
C ARG A 102 3.21 -11.97 10.25
N TYR A 103 3.03 -12.59 11.41
CA TYR A 103 1.80 -12.42 12.18
C TYR A 103 1.57 -10.95 12.56
N LEU A 104 0.39 -10.43 12.17
CA LEU A 104 -0.09 -9.10 12.50
C LEU A 104 -1.47 -9.20 13.16
N PRO A 105 -1.81 -8.29 14.10
CA PRO A 105 -3.07 -8.35 14.84
C PRO A 105 -4.28 -7.86 14.02
N ASN A 106 -4.06 -7.17 12.89
CA ASN A 106 -5.12 -6.60 12.05
C ASN A 106 -4.67 -6.47 10.59
N ALA A 107 -5.63 -6.19 9.70
CA ALA A 107 -5.40 -5.91 8.29
C ALA A 107 -6.52 -5.01 7.73
N TRP A 108 -6.21 -4.27 6.67
CA TRP A 108 -7.23 -3.65 5.82
C TRP A 108 -7.60 -4.60 4.69
N VAL A 109 -8.89 -4.90 4.57
CA VAL A 109 -9.40 -5.86 3.58
C VAL A 109 -10.40 -5.18 2.68
N VAL A 110 -10.13 -5.20 1.37
CA VAL A 110 -11.09 -4.78 0.34
C VAL A 110 -11.81 -6.02 -0.16
N THR A 111 -13.13 -6.04 -0.03
CA THR A 111 -13.99 -7.14 -0.50
C THR A 111 -15.16 -6.59 -1.28
N ALA A 112 -15.69 -7.42 -2.18
CA ALA A 112 -16.86 -7.12 -2.98
C ALA A 112 -18.10 -7.80 -2.40
N ASN A 113 -19.20 -7.06 -2.33
CA ASN A 113 -20.52 -7.65 -2.10
C ASN A 113 -20.93 -8.49 -3.32
N SER A 114 -21.70 -9.55 -3.10
CA SER A 114 -22.08 -10.54 -4.14
C SER A 114 -22.75 -9.96 -5.40
N LYS A 115 -23.38 -8.78 -5.29
CA LYS A 115 -24.07 -8.09 -6.41
C LYS A 115 -23.22 -7.00 -7.08
N GLN A 116 -22.05 -6.66 -6.54
CA GLN A 116 -21.19 -5.63 -7.12
C GLN A 116 -20.53 -6.15 -8.41
N LYS A 117 -20.59 -5.35 -9.47
CA LYS A 117 -19.80 -5.59 -10.68
C LYS A 117 -18.38 -5.16 -10.40
N ILE A 118 -17.45 -6.10 -10.42
CA ILE A 118 -16.02 -5.84 -10.19
C ILE A 118 -15.29 -5.80 -11.52
N GLN A 119 -14.51 -4.76 -11.72
CA GLN A 119 -13.48 -4.67 -12.75
C GLN A 119 -12.15 -4.66 -12.04
N MET A 120 -11.21 -5.47 -12.54
CA MET A 120 -9.88 -5.56 -11.98
C MET A 120 -8.87 -5.39 -13.09
N THR A 121 -7.82 -4.66 -12.77
CA THR A 121 -6.70 -4.38 -13.68
C THR A 121 -5.41 -4.65 -12.92
N ILE A 122 -4.49 -5.38 -13.51
CA ILE A 122 -3.13 -5.62 -13.00
C ILE A 122 -2.16 -5.07 -14.03
N ASP A 123 -1.24 -4.21 -13.60
CA ASP A 123 -0.25 -3.57 -14.47
C ASP A 123 -0.83 -2.91 -15.73
N GLY A 124 -2.06 -2.38 -15.61
CA GLY A 124 -2.79 -1.75 -16.72
C GLY A 124 -3.64 -2.70 -17.56
N GLU A 125 -3.52 -4.02 -17.38
CA GLU A 125 -4.28 -5.03 -18.12
C GLU A 125 -5.51 -5.53 -17.36
N LYS A 126 -6.64 -5.63 -18.05
CA LYS A 126 -7.89 -6.14 -17.46
C LYS A 126 -7.78 -7.63 -17.17
N VAL A 127 -8.10 -8.02 -15.94
CA VAL A 127 -8.11 -9.43 -15.51
C VAL A 127 -9.51 -9.86 -15.08
N ASN A 128 -9.80 -11.16 -15.17
CA ASN A 128 -11.09 -11.71 -14.74
C ASN A 128 -11.07 -11.99 -13.23
N PRO A 129 -11.85 -11.25 -12.42
CA PRO A 129 -11.81 -11.37 -10.95
C PRO A 129 -12.42 -12.66 -10.41
N LYS A 130 -13.05 -13.50 -11.25
CA LYS A 130 -13.67 -14.76 -10.81
C LYS A 130 -12.68 -15.83 -10.33
N ARG A 131 -11.39 -15.67 -10.64
CA ARG A 131 -10.34 -16.65 -10.31
C ARG A 131 -9.07 -15.92 -9.87
N LEU A 132 -9.13 -15.25 -8.72
CA LEU A 132 -8.00 -14.52 -8.14
C LEU A 132 -6.82 -15.46 -7.82
N ASP A 133 -7.10 -16.74 -7.60
CA ASP A 133 -6.14 -17.83 -7.39
C ASP A 133 -5.34 -18.20 -8.65
N GLU A 134 -5.87 -17.89 -9.84
CA GLU A 134 -5.23 -18.13 -11.14
C GLU A 134 -4.40 -16.94 -11.64
N ILE A 135 -4.43 -15.82 -10.92
CA ILE A 135 -3.59 -14.67 -11.25
C ILE A 135 -2.14 -15.06 -10.89
N ASP A 136 -1.29 -15.12 -11.91
CA ASP A 136 0.16 -15.22 -11.71
C ASP A 136 0.66 -13.84 -11.29
N THR A 137 1.04 -13.73 -10.02
CA THR A 137 1.46 -12.48 -9.38
C THR A 137 2.98 -12.39 -9.29
N LYS A 138 3.72 -13.14 -10.11
CA LYS A 138 5.17 -12.95 -10.25
C LYS A 138 5.44 -11.61 -10.93
N ILE A 139 5.42 -10.56 -10.13
CA ILE A 139 5.92 -9.22 -10.42
C ILE A 139 7.42 -9.21 -10.21
#